data_AF-A0A1R1ELH4-F1
#
_entry.id   AF-A0A1R1ELH4-F1
#
_cell.length_a   1.000
_cell.length_b   1.000
_cell.length_c   1.000
_cell.angle_alpha   90.00
_cell.angle_beta   90.00
_cell.angle_gamma   90.00
#
_symmetry.space_group_name_H-M   'P 1'
#
loop_
_entity.id
_entity.type
_entity.pdbx_description
1 polymer ?
#
loop_
_entity_poly.entity_id
_entity_poly.type
_entity_poly.pdbx_seq_one_letter_code
_entity_poly.pdbx_strand_id
1 'polypeptide(L)'
;MIRTADIKQSGLRSLRLGIAILFHPVDGFEELQKNKHLISAFVLILLTISVRIISIYMTSFHMTSLQPKDANLNLEIIRFVVPLISGVIACYLITAIMDGEAYFSQVLTAMSYALIPYIVFTIPLAAVSLVMSRGELGLYNSINSIIWLWVALLIFIQLKVLNDYTFKKAVGVLLLSIFAFIIFWGTVGLVFALTNHVLQFVREVAVEVRYLLEN
;
A
#
# COMPACT_ATOMS: atom_id res chain seq x y z
N MET A 1 -24.75 -22.98 12.36
CA MET A 1 -23.95 -22.75 13.57
C MET A 1 -22.46 -23.07 13.41
N ILE A 2 -22.08 -24.04 12.55
CA ILE A 2 -20.66 -24.45 12.35
C ILE A 2 -19.82 -23.37 11.62
N ARG A 3 -20.39 -22.71 10.60
CA ARG A 3 -19.68 -21.71 9.76
C ARG A 3 -19.22 -20.45 10.50
N THR A 4 -19.94 -20.02 11.54
CA THR A 4 -19.61 -18.83 12.33
C THR A 4 -18.47 -19.06 13.33
N ALA A 5 -18.34 -20.29 13.86
CA ALA A 5 -17.22 -20.65 14.73
C ALA A 5 -15.91 -20.72 13.93
N ASP A 6 -15.97 -21.26 12.71
CA ASP A 6 -14.82 -21.38 11.80
C ASP A 6 -14.29 -20.00 11.35
N ILE A 7 -15.19 -19.06 11.01
CA ILE A 7 -14.82 -17.67 10.68
C ILE A 7 -14.18 -16.97 11.89
N LYS A 8 -14.71 -17.17 13.10
CA LYS A 8 -14.17 -16.55 14.31
C LYS A 8 -12.77 -17.10 14.65
N GLN A 9 -12.55 -18.40 14.44
CA GLN A 9 -11.27 -19.06 14.67
C GLN A 9 -10.22 -18.66 13.62
N SER A 10 -10.65 -18.52 12.36
CA SER A 10 -9.83 -17.99 11.24
C SER A 10 -9.40 -16.53 11.48
N GLY A 11 -10.31 -15.66 11.94
CA GLY A 11 -10.00 -14.26 12.24
C GLY A 11 -9.01 -14.08 13.39
N LEU A 12 -9.20 -14.83 14.49
CA LEU A 12 -8.28 -14.79 15.63
C LEU A 12 -6.87 -15.26 15.25
N ARG A 13 -6.79 -16.30 14.39
CA ARG A 13 -5.51 -16.80 13.89
C ARG A 13 -4.82 -15.78 12.99
N SER A 14 -5.56 -15.08 12.14
CA SER A 14 -5.05 -14.00 11.28
C SER A 14 -4.47 -12.85 12.10
N LEU A 15 -5.14 -12.42 13.18
CA LEU A 15 -4.63 -11.39 14.08
C LEU A 15 -3.38 -11.84 14.85
N ARG A 16 -3.36 -13.08 15.34
CA ARG A 16 -2.17 -13.66 15.99
C ARG A 16 -0.99 -13.76 15.03
N LEU A 17 -1.21 -14.19 13.80
CA LEU A 17 -0.20 -14.19 12.73
C LEU A 17 0.32 -12.78 12.46
N GLY A 18 -0.57 -11.79 12.48
CA GLY A 18 -0.20 -10.40 12.31
C GLY A 18 0.75 -9.88 13.40
N ILE A 19 0.46 -10.21 14.66
CA ILE A 19 1.34 -9.89 15.80
C ILE A 19 2.64 -10.69 15.70
N ALA A 20 2.57 -11.97 15.33
CA ALA A 20 3.76 -12.81 15.15
C ALA A 20 4.69 -12.23 14.08
N ILE A 21 4.17 -11.76 12.94
CA ILE A 21 4.97 -11.12 11.88
C ILE A 21 5.65 -9.82 12.37
N LEU A 22 5.05 -9.12 13.33
CA LEU A 22 5.60 -7.90 13.90
C LEU A 22 6.89 -8.16 14.71
N PHE A 23 6.93 -9.27 15.45
CA PHE A 23 8.07 -9.63 16.32
C PHE A 23 9.01 -10.67 15.72
N HIS A 24 8.46 -11.64 14.99
CA HIS A 24 9.15 -12.77 14.36
C HIS A 24 8.70 -12.89 12.89
N PRO A 25 9.16 -11.97 12.02
CA PRO A 25 8.67 -11.86 10.64
C PRO A 25 8.95 -13.11 9.81
N VAL A 26 10.12 -13.73 9.97
CA VAL A 26 10.51 -14.93 9.19
C VAL A 26 9.53 -16.08 9.45
N ASP A 27 9.36 -16.46 10.72
CA ASP A 27 8.47 -17.55 11.14
C ASP A 27 7.01 -17.27 10.74
N GLY A 28 6.57 -16.01 10.86
CA GLY A 28 5.23 -15.59 10.48
C GLY A 28 4.97 -15.72 8.97
N PHE A 29 5.93 -15.36 8.12
CA PHE A 29 5.80 -15.52 6.67
C PHE A 29 5.93 -16.99 6.22
N GLU A 30 6.71 -17.82 6.92
CA GLU A 30 6.76 -19.27 6.67
C GLU A 30 5.42 -19.94 7.01
N GLU A 31 4.76 -19.56 8.11
CA GLU A 31 3.43 -20.09 8.44
C GLU A 31 2.37 -19.63 7.41
N LEU A 32 2.54 -18.42 6.87
CA LEU A 32 1.69 -17.90 5.81
C LEU A 32 1.85 -18.68 4.49
N GLN A 33 3.07 -19.11 4.17
CA GLN A 33 3.32 -19.93 2.98
C GLN A 33 2.56 -21.27 3.04
N LYS A 34 2.46 -21.85 4.25
CA LYS A 34 1.78 -23.13 4.52
C LYS A 34 0.25 -23.03 4.51
N ASN A 35 -0.33 -21.87 4.87
CA ASN A 35 -1.78 -21.69 5.02
C ASN A 35 -2.34 -20.60 4.08
N LYS A 36 -3.11 -21.01 3.06
CA LYS A 36 -3.71 -20.09 2.08
C LYS A 36 -4.97 -19.42 2.64
N HIS A 37 -4.86 -18.17 3.10
CA HIS A 37 -6.01 -17.39 3.56
C HIS A 37 -6.16 -16.06 2.81
N LEU A 38 -6.65 -16.13 1.57
CA LEU A 38 -6.99 -14.93 0.77
C LEU A 38 -7.97 -13.99 1.48
N ILE A 39 -8.88 -14.53 2.28
CA ILE A 39 -9.84 -13.75 3.07
C ILE A 39 -9.10 -12.83 4.06
N SER A 40 -8.00 -13.30 4.64
CA SER A 40 -7.20 -12.48 5.58
C SER A 40 -6.52 -11.30 4.89
N ALA A 41 -6.08 -11.45 3.64
CA ALA A 41 -5.52 -10.36 2.83
C ALA A 41 -6.54 -9.24 2.62
N PHE A 42 -7.76 -9.60 2.17
CA PHE A 42 -8.83 -8.62 1.96
C PHE A 42 -9.22 -7.89 3.25
N VAL A 43 -9.32 -8.62 4.36
CA VAL A 43 -9.63 -8.01 5.67
C VAL A 43 -8.53 -7.04 6.11
N LEU A 44 -7.25 -7.39 5.93
CA LEU A 44 -6.13 -6.51 6.28
C LEU A 44 -6.03 -5.29 5.39
N ILE A 45 -6.29 -5.41 4.09
CA ILE A 45 -6.35 -4.27 3.17
C ILE A 45 -7.49 -3.33 3.60
N LEU A 46 -8.68 -3.88 3.86
CA LEU A 46 -9.83 -3.10 4.34
C LEU A 46 -9.53 -2.40 5.68
N LEU A 47 -8.84 -3.09 6.59
CA LEU A 47 -8.41 -2.53 7.86
C LEU A 47 -7.39 -1.41 7.67
N THR A 48 -6.42 -1.58 6.76
CA THR A 48 -5.43 -0.55 6.43
C THR A 48 -6.10 0.71 5.89
N ILE A 49 -7.07 0.55 4.97
CA ILE A 49 -7.87 1.65 4.44
C ILE A 49 -8.63 2.34 5.57
N SER A 50 -9.25 1.57 6.47
CA SER A 50 -10.00 2.11 7.61
C SER A 50 -9.10 2.92 8.54
N VAL A 51 -7.91 2.39 8.88
CA VAL A 51 -6.90 3.11 9.67
C VAL A 51 -6.45 4.39 8.98
N ARG A 52 -6.22 4.35 7.66
CA ARG A 52 -5.83 5.52 6.88
C ARG A 52 -6.90 6.61 6.95
N ILE A 53 -8.15 6.24 6.75
CA ILE A 53 -9.29 7.15 6.81
C ILE A 53 -9.39 7.76 8.22
N ILE A 54 -9.37 6.94 9.26
CA ILE A 54 -9.41 7.38 10.66
C ILE A 54 -8.25 8.33 10.96
N SER A 55 -7.04 8.00 10.51
CA SER A 55 -5.86 8.84 10.68
C SER A 55 -6.01 10.19 9.99
N ILE A 56 -6.61 10.27 8.79
CA ILE A 56 -6.86 11.54 8.11
C ILE A 56 -7.83 12.42 8.92
N TYR A 57 -8.87 11.83 9.52
CA TYR A 57 -9.83 12.56 10.34
C TYR A 57 -9.32 12.91 11.75
N MET A 58 -8.43 12.08 12.33
CA MET A 58 -7.85 12.30 13.65
C MET A 58 -6.60 13.17 13.62
N THR A 59 -5.86 13.20 12.52
CA THR A 59 -4.65 14.02 12.44
C THR A 59 -5.05 15.50 12.43
N SER A 60 -4.47 16.27 13.36
CA SER A 60 -4.74 17.70 13.51
C SER A 60 -4.71 18.45 12.18
N PHE A 61 -5.73 19.29 11.95
CA PHE A 61 -5.86 20.17 10.77
C PHE A 61 -4.58 20.99 10.49
N HIS A 62 -3.78 21.27 11.51
CA HIS A 62 -2.54 22.03 11.42
C HIS A 62 -1.31 21.24 10.95
N MET A 63 -1.36 19.90 10.96
CA MET A 63 -0.28 18.97 10.62
C MET A 63 -0.50 18.24 9.29
N THR A 64 -1.73 18.23 8.79
CA THR A 64 -2.08 17.56 7.54
C THR A 64 -1.92 18.51 6.35
N SER A 65 -1.29 18.05 5.27
CA SER A 65 -1.18 18.79 4.00
C SER A 65 -2.45 18.64 3.13
N LEU A 66 -3.39 17.79 3.53
CA LEU A 66 -4.65 17.52 2.84
C LEU A 66 -5.80 18.12 3.64
N GLN A 67 -6.40 19.20 3.16
CA GLN A 67 -7.57 19.80 3.80
C GLN A 67 -8.72 18.76 3.85
N PRO A 68 -9.30 18.47 5.04
CA PRO A 68 -10.42 17.53 5.17
C PRO A 68 -11.66 17.90 4.35
N LYS A 69 -11.76 19.16 3.90
CA LYS A 69 -12.86 19.68 3.08
C LYS A 69 -12.80 19.24 1.61
N ASP A 70 -11.63 18.86 1.09
CA ASP A 70 -11.44 18.43 -0.30
C ASP A 70 -11.15 16.92 -0.42
N ALA A 71 -11.11 16.20 0.71
CA ALA A 71 -10.80 14.78 0.76
C ALA A 71 -11.99 13.95 0.26
N ASN A 72 -12.07 13.76 -1.05
CA ASN A 72 -12.92 12.72 -1.63
C ASN A 72 -12.44 11.36 -1.10
N LEU A 73 -13.20 10.78 -0.18
CA LEU A 73 -12.96 9.47 0.43
C LEU A 73 -12.63 8.39 -0.63
N ASN A 74 -13.35 8.41 -1.75
CA ASN A 74 -13.11 7.50 -2.87
C ASN A 74 -11.73 7.69 -3.52
N LEU A 75 -11.28 8.94 -3.69
CA LEU A 75 -9.97 9.24 -4.26
C LEU A 75 -8.84 8.82 -3.31
N GLU A 76 -9.01 9.00 -2.00
CA GLU A 76 -8.03 8.55 -1.01
C GLU A 76 -7.88 7.02 -0.99
N ILE A 77 -8.99 6.29 -1.10
CA ILE A 77 -8.97 4.82 -1.22
C ILE A 77 -8.23 4.41 -2.49
N ILE A 78 -8.56 5.00 -3.65
CA ILE A 78 -7.90 4.71 -4.93
C ILE A 78 -6.41 5.01 -4.85
N ARG A 79 -6.03 6.15 -4.27
CA ARG A 79 -4.64 6.60 -4.12
C ARG A 79 -3.81 5.66 -3.25
N PHE A 80 -4.42 4.92 -2.33
CA PHE A 80 -3.72 3.93 -1.52
C PHE A 80 -3.73 2.52 -2.16
N VAL A 81 -4.89 2.06 -2.61
CA VAL A 81 -5.08 0.69 -3.12
C VAL A 81 -4.38 0.50 -4.46
N VAL A 82 -4.45 1.47 -5.38
CA VAL A 82 -3.87 1.32 -6.73
C VAL A 82 -2.35 1.17 -6.68
N PRO A 83 -1.58 1.99 -5.93
CA PRO A 83 -0.15 1.76 -5.73
C PRO A 83 0.16 0.45 -5.04
N LEU A 84 -0.62 0.04 -4.03
CA LEU A 84 -0.41 -1.24 -3.35
C LEU A 84 -0.54 -2.42 -4.32
N ILE A 85 -1.64 -2.48 -5.06
CA ILE A 85 -1.91 -3.57 -6.01
C ILE A 85 -0.90 -3.55 -7.16
N SER A 86 -0.57 -2.38 -7.71
CA SER A 86 0.48 -2.30 -8.75
C SER A 86 1.86 -2.72 -8.21
N GLY A 87 2.15 -2.46 -6.93
CA GLY A 87 3.37 -2.94 -6.25
C GLY A 87 3.39 -4.47 -6.11
N VAL A 88 2.27 -5.07 -5.71
CA VAL A 88 2.14 -6.55 -5.66
C VAL A 88 2.33 -7.16 -7.05
N ILE A 89 1.69 -6.58 -8.08
CA ILE A 89 1.84 -7.05 -9.47
C ILE A 89 3.29 -6.93 -9.93
N ALA A 90 3.93 -5.77 -9.75
CA ALA A 90 5.32 -5.56 -10.14
C ALA A 90 6.25 -6.56 -9.44
N CYS A 91 6.07 -6.75 -8.13
CA CYS A 91 6.84 -7.70 -7.35
C CYS A 91 6.64 -9.14 -7.86
N TYR A 92 5.38 -9.56 -8.06
CA TYR A 92 5.05 -10.89 -8.55
C TYR A 92 5.61 -11.16 -9.96
N LEU A 93 5.52 -10.20 -10.88
CA LEU A 93 6.04 -10.34 -12.24
C LEU A 93 7.56 -10.47 -12.23
N ILE A 94 8.26 -9.65 -11.46
CA ILE A 94 9.72 -9.74 -11.35
C ILE A 94 10.13 -11.04 -10.65
N THR A 95 9.40 -11.50 -9.62
CA THR A 95 9.69 -12.82 -9.03
C THR A 95 9.45 -13.94 -10.02
N ALA A 96 8.40 -13.88 -10.84
CA ALA A 96 8.12 -14.90 -11.85
C ALA A 96 9.22 -14.98 -12.93
N ILE A 97 9.84 -13.84 -13.29
CA ILE A 97 10.98 -13.79 -14.21
C ILE A 97 12.26 -14.35 -13.56
N MET A 98 12.41 -14.17 -12.23
CA MET A 98 13.60 -14.54 -11.48
C MET A 98 13.50 -15.95 -10.85
N ASP A 99 12.66 -16.82 -11.41
CA ASP A 99 12.39 -18.18 -10.94
C ASP A 99 11.93 -18.22 -9.47
N GLY A 100 10.96 -17.38 -9.13
CA GLY A 100 10.34 -17.33 -7.81
C GLY A 100 9.26 -18.40 -7.63
N GLU A 101 9.16 -18.92 -6.42
CA GLU A 101 8.20 -19.98 -6.07
C GLU A 101 6.85 -19.42 -5.59
N ALA A 102 6.78 -18.14 -5.27
CA ALA A 102 5.62 -17.53 -4.65
C ALA A 102 4.46 -17.36 -5.64
N TYR A 103 3.27 -17.81 -5.24
CA TYR A 103 2.05 -17.53 -6.00
C TYR A 103 1.56 -16.09 -5.76
N PHE A 104 0.89 -15.49 -6.75
CA PHE A 104 0.34 -14.13 -6.63
C PHE A 104 -0.53 -13.93 -5.38
N SER A 105 -1.35 -14.94 -5.03
CA SER A 105 -2.19 -14.93 -3.83
C SER A 105 -1.39 -14.87 -2.53
N GLN A 106 -0.23 -15.53 -2.46
CA GLN A 106 0.67 -15.48 -1.31
C GLN A 106 1.36 -14.13 -1.21
N VAL A 107 1.88 -13.61 -2.33
CA VAL A 107 2.51 -12.28 -2.37
C VAL A 107 1.52 -11.20 -1.94
N LEU A 108 0.30 -11.20 -2.47
CA LEU A 108 -0.75 -10.25 -2.06
C LEU A 108 -1.05 -10.31 -0.56
N THR A 109 -1.18 -11.52 -0.03
CA THR A 109 -1.47 -11.73 1.39
C THR A 109 -0.30 -11.24 2.24
N ALA A 110 0.93 -11.62 1.90
CA ALA A 110 2.13 -11.24 2.62
C ALA A 110 2.38 -9.73 2.58
N MET A 111 2.13 -9.05 1.45
CA MET A 111 2.17 -7.59 1.37
C MET A 111 1.13 -6.92 2.28
N SER A 112 -0.04 -7.53 2.43
CA SER A 112 -1.08 -7.03 3.34
C SER A 112 -0.66 -7.17 4.81
N TYR A 113 0.02 -8.27 5.16
CA TYR A 113 0.60 -8.46 6.50
C TYR A 113 1.82 -7.56 6.75
N ALA A 114 2.60 -7.23 5.71
CA ALA A 114 3.72 -6.30 5.83
C ALA A 114 3.28 -4.87 6.21
N LEU A 115 2.00 -4.52 5.99
CA LEU A 115 1.41 -3.23 6.38
C LEU A 115 1.00 -3.16 7.86
N ILE A 116 1.12 -4.23 8.63
CA ILE A 116 0.66 -4.26 10.02
C ILE A 116 1.33 -3.20 10.92
N PRO A 117 2.65 -2.93 10.85
CA PRO A 117 3.23 -1.84 11.61
C PRO A 117 2.53 -0.50 11.33
N TYR A 118 2.17 -0.24 10.08
CA TYR A 118 1.39 0.94 9.71
C TYR A 118 0.01 0.93 10.38
N ILE A 119 -0.73 -0.17 10.33
CA ILE A 119 -2.06 -0.31 10.96
C ILE A 119 -1.99 -0.02 12.47
N VAL A 120 -1.01 -0.62 13.16
CA VAL A 120 -0.91 -0.60 14.63
C VAL A 120 -0.40 0.74 15.14
N PHE A 121 0.62 1.33 14.51
CA PHE A 121 1.27 2.53 15.04
C PHE A 121 0.69 3.85 14.51
N THR A 122 -0.04 3.83 13.39
CA THR A 122 -0.63 5.06 12.83
C THR A 122 -1.76 5.61 13.71
N ILE A 123 -2.59 4.76 14.34
CA ILE A 123 -3.67 5.24 15.23
C ILE A 123 -3.10 5.97 16.46
N PRO A 124 -2.17 5.38 17.24
CA PRO A 124 -1.54 6.09 18.35
C PRO A 124 -0.84 7.38 17.90
N LEU A 125 -0.13 7.35 16.77
CA LEU A 125 0.56 8.53 16.26
C LEU A 125 -0.42 9.64 15.88
N ALA A 126 -1.55 9.31 15.25
CA ALA A 126 -2.61 10.26 14.94
C ALA A 126 -3.23 10.84 16.21
N ALA A 127 -3.45 10.03 17.26
CA ALA A 127 -3.96 10.50 18.55
C ALA A 127 -2.97 11.46 19.24
N VAL A 128 -1.67 11.16 19.22
CA VAL A 128 -0.64 12.06 19.77
C VAL A 128 -0.59 13.37 18.98
N SER A 129 -0.80 13.33 17.66
CA SER A 129 -0.81 14.54 16.82
C SER A 129 -1.89 15.56 17.19
N LEU A 130 -2.94 15.17 17.91
CA LEU A 130 -3.98 16.06 18.44
C LEU A 130 -3.48 16.97 19.56
N VAL A 131 -2.46 16.53 20.29
CA VAL A 131 -1.87 17.28 21.41
C VAL A 131 -0.62 18.04 20.97
N MET A 132 0.01 17.61 19.87
CA MET A 132 1.24 18.21 19.35
C MET A 132 1.02 19.59 18.72
N SER A 133 1.98 20.48 18.94
CA SER A 133 2.03 21.80 18.30
C SER A 133 2.77 21.75 16.96
N ARG A 134 2.59 22.75 16.09
CA ARG A 134 3.26 22.84 14.78
C ARG A 134 4.79 22.73 14.86
N GLY A 135 5.39 23.14 15.98
CA GLY A 135 6.84 23.03 16.22
C GLY A 135 7.37 21.58 16.28
N GLU A 136 6.51 20.60 16.49
CA GLU A 136 6.90 19.19 16.66
C GLU A 136 6.68 18.34 15.40
N LEU A 137 6.41 18.99 14.25
CA LEU A 137 6.19 18.31 12.97
C LEU A 137 7.38 17.42 12.56
N GLY A 138 8.61 17.83 12.92
CA GLY A 138 9.81 17.03 12.70
C GLY A 138 9.73 15.67 13.40
N LEU A 139 9.32 15.65 14.69
CA LEU A 139 9.21 14.43 15.48
C LEU A 139 8.11 13.51 14.92
N TYR A 140 6.97 14.08 14.53
CA TYR A 140 5.89 13.32 13.88
C TYR A 140 6.38 12.64 12.59
N ASN A 141 7.09 13.38 11.72
CA ASN A 141 7.61 12.85 10.47
C ASN A 141 8.69 11.79 10.70
N SER A 142 9.55 11.95 11.71
CA SER A 142 10.56 10.94 12.07
C SER A 142 9.93 9.63 12.50
N ILE A 143 8.90 9.66 13.36
CA ILE A 143 8.19 8.43 13.78
C ILE A 143 7.50 7.79 12.58
N ASN A 144 6.83 8.58 11.74
CA ASN A 144 6.18 8.07 10.53
C ASN A 144 7.20 7.39 9.60
N SER A 145 8.39 7.98 9.45
CA SER A 145 9.48 7.42 8.64
C SER A 145 9.97 6.07 9.18
N ILE A 146 10.06 5.93 10.51
CA ILE A 146 10.42 4.66 11.17
C ILE A 146 9.37 3.58 10.87
N ILE A 147 8.08 3.93 10.93
CA ILE A 147 6.98 3.01 10.61
C ILE A 147 7.10 2.51 9.16
N TRP A 148 7.33 3.42 8.20
CA TRP A 148 7.51 3.03 6.80
C TRP A 148 8.78 2.22 6.55
N LEU A 149 9.88 2.52 7.25
CA LEU A 149 11.09 1.71 7.18
C LEU A 149 10.83 0.28 7.67
N TRP A 150 10.02 0.12 8.72
CA TRP A 150 9.61 -1.19 9.21
C TRP A 150 8.77 -1.95 8.19
N VAL A 151 7.79 -1.29 7.56
CA VAL A 151 7.00 -1.87 6.46
C VAL A 151 7.91 -2.33 5.32
N ALA A 152 8.87 -1.49 4.90
CA ALA A 152 9.82 -1.82 3.85
C ALA A 152 10.69 -3.04 4.20
N LEU A 153 11.12 -3.14 5.46
CA LEU A 153 11.85 -4.30 5.97
C LEU A 153 10.99 -5.58 5.91
N LEU A 154 9.71 -5.51 6.31
CA LEU A 154 8.79 -6.66 6.21
C LEU A 154 8.55 -7.08 4.76
N ILE A 155 8.44 -6.11 3.83
CA ILE A 155 8.34 -6.38 2.39
C ILE A 155 9.58 -7.13 1.87
N PHE A 156 10.77 -6.76 2.33
CA PHE A 156 11.99 -7.47 1.97
C PHE A 156 12.03 -8.89 2.55
N ILE A 157 11.66 -9.06 3.83
CA ILE A 157 11.66 -10.38 4.47
C ILE A 157 10.65 -11.30 3.78
N GLN A 158 9.43 -10.85 3.51
CA GLN A 158 8.44 -11.69 2.83
C GLN A 158 8.89 -12.07 1.42
N LEU A 159 9.53 -11.16 0.68
CA LEU A 159 10.05 -11.45 -0.65
C LEU A 159 11.06 -12.60 -0.60
N LYS A 160 11.97 -12.53 0.37
CA LYS A 160 12.99 -13.54 0.61
C LYS A 160 12.37 -14.89 1.01
N VAL A 161 11.49 -14.90 2.01
CA VAL A 161 10.92 -16.12 2.60
C VAL A 161 9.98 -16.83 1.62
N LEU A 162 9.09 -16.10 0.95
CA LEU A 162 8.08 -16.72 0.08
C LEU A 162 8.68 -17.34 -1.19
N ASN A 163 9.85 -16.84 -1.64
CA ASN A 163 10.51 -17.31 -2.86
C ASN A 163 11.80 -18.10 -2.57
N ASP A 164 12.06 -18.43 -1.31
CA ASP A 164 13.28 -19.10 -0.84
C ASP A 164 14.58 -18.51 -1.42
N TYR A 165 14.67 -17.17 -1.42
CA TYR A 165 15.84 -16.49 -1.98
C TYR A 165 16.97 -16.36 -0.97
N THR A 166 18.20 -16.51 -1.48
CA THR A 166 19.38 -16.03 -0.74
C THR A 166 19.30 -14.52 -0.58
N PHE A 167 19.94 -13.98 0.47
CA PHE A 167 19.91 -12.55 0.76
C PHE A 167 20.33 -11.69 -0.45
N LYS A 168 21.40 -12.09 -1.15
CA LYS A 168 21.89 -11.36 -2.34
C LYS A 168 20.87 -11.37 -3.49
N LYS A 169 20.25 -12.52 -3.77
CA LYS A 169 19.21 -12.64 -4.80
C LYS A 169 17.99 -11.80 -4.42
N ALA A 170 17.54 -11.86 -3.17
CA ALA A 170 16.40 -11.08 -2.68
C ALA A 170 16.61 -9.57 -2.84
N VAL A 171 17.81 -9.05 -2.55
CA VAL A 171 18.13 -7.63 -2.75
C VAL A 171 18.05 -7.25 -4.23
N GLY A 172 18.64 -8.06 -5.12
CA GLY A 172 18.57 -7.81 -6.57
C GLY A 172 17.13 -7.81 -7.10
N VAL A 173 16.32 -8.79 -6.67
CA VAL A 173 14.91 -8.88 -7.05
C VAL A 173 14.09 -7.70 -6.51
N LEU A 174 14.36 -7.26 -5.27
CA LEU A 174 13.69 -6.09 -4.69
C LEU A 174 14.00 -4.83 -5.51
N LEU A 175 15.27 -4.60 -5.84
CA LEU A 175 15.68 -3.45 -6.65
C LEU A 175 15.05 -3.47 -8.06
N LEU A 176 15.02 -4.64 -8.70
CA LEU A 176 14.33 -4.82 -9.99
C LEU A 176 12.82 -4.58 -9.88
N SER A 177 12.19 -5.01 -8.78
CA SER A 177 10.76 -4.78 -8.51
C SER A 177 10.45 -3.30 -8.34
N ILE A 178 11.30 -2.57 -7.60
CA ILE A 178 11.18 -1.11 -7.45
C ILE A 178 11.38 -0.42 -8.80
N PHE A 179 12.38 -0.83 -9.58
CA PHE A 179 12.63 -0.28 -10.91
C PHE A 179 11.45 -0.49 -11.86
N ALA A 180 10.89 -1.71 -11.89
CA ALA A 180 9.69 -2.03 -12.66
C ALA A 180 8.48 -1.19 -12.24
N PHE A 181 8.30 -0.99 -10.93
CA PHE A 181 7.24 -0.15 -10.38
C PHE A 181 7.38 1.32 -10.80
N ILE A 182 8.60 1.88 -10.76
CA ILE A 182 8.88 3.26 -11.18
C ILE A 182 8.61 3.41 -12.68
N ILE A 183 9.06 2.48 -13.52
CA ILE A 183 8.80 2.50 -14.96
C ILE A 183 7.30 2.43 -15.22
N PHE A 184 6.58 1.52 -14.58
CA PHE A 184 5.15 1.37 -14.73
C PHE A 184 4.40 2.68 -14.46
N TRP A 185 4.66 3.32 -13.31
CA TRP A 185 4.03 4.60 -12.97
C TRP A 185 4.50 5.76 -13.85
N GLY A 186 5.77 5.75 -14.28
CA GLY A 186 6.29 6.72 -15.24
C GLY A 186 5.57 6.62 -16.58
N THR A 187 5.32 5.42 -17.09
CA THR A 187 4.55 5.17 -18.31
C THR A 187 3.10 5.61 -18.15
N VAL A 188 2.44 5.25 -17.04
CA VAL A 188 1.06 5.70 -16.76
C VAL A 188 0.99 7.24 -16.74
N GLY A 189 1.94 7.89 -16.06
CA GLY A 189 2.03 9.35 -16.02
C GLY A 189 2.24 9.98 -17.41
N LEU A 190 3.09 9.38 -18.23
CA LEU A 190 3.34 9.85 -19.60
C LEU A 190 2.10 9.72 -20.49
N VAL A 191 1.43 8.57 -20.47
CA VAL A 191 0.19 8.34 -21.22
C VAL A 191 -0.89 9.33 -20.79
N PHE A 192 -1.04 9.57 -19.49
CA PHE A 192 -1.97 10.55 -18.96
C PHE A 192 -1.65 11.98 -19.44
N ALA A 193 -0.38 12.39 -19.38
CA ALA A 193 0.06 13.70 -19.86
C ALA A 193 -0.25 13.89 -21.35
N LEU A 194 0.13 12.93 -22.20
CA LEU A 194 -0.12 12.97 -23.64
C LEU A 194 -1.62 13.01 -23.96
N THR A 195 -2.42 12.22 -23.25
CA THR A 195 -3.88 12.22 -23.44
C THR A 195 -4.47 13.59 -23.11
N ASN A 196 -4.04 14.22 -22.03
CA ASN A 196 -4.50 15.57 -21.68
C ASN A 196 -4.08 16.61 -22.73
N HIS A 197 -2.86 16.53 -23.26
CA HIS A 197 -2.41 17.41 -24.34
C HIS A 197 -3.28 17.28 -25.60
N VAL A 198 -3.61 16.05 -26.00
CA VAL A 198 -4.49 15.81 -27.16
C VAL A 198 -5.90 16.34 -26.89
N LEU A 199 -6.47 16.07 -25.72
CA LEU A 199 -7.81 16.55 -25.36
C LEU A 199 -7.86 18.08 -25.29
N GLN A 200 -6.82 18.73 -24.78
CA GLN A 200 -6.71 20.18 -24.74
C GLN A 200 -6.65 20.76 -26.15
N PHE A 201 -5.81 20.20 -27.03
CA PHE A 201 -5.74 20.61 -28.43
C PHE A 201 -7.11 20.49 -29.13
N VAL A 202 -7.81 19.36 -28.96
CA VAL A 202 -9.15 19.17 -29.53
C VAL A 202 -10.15 20.20 -28.99
N ARG A 203 -10.09 20.52 -27.69
CA ARG A 203 -10.96 21.55 -27.08
C ARG A 203 -10.66 22.94 -27.63
N GLU A 204 -9.39 23.29 -27.78
CA GLU A 204 -8.96 24.58 -28.34
C GLU A 204 -9.45 24.74 -29.77
N VAL A 205 -9.23 23.72 -30.62
CA VAL A 205 -9.74 23.70 -32.00
C VAL A 205 -11.29 23.79 -32.04
N ALA A 206 -11.99 23.03 -31.19
CA ALA A 206 -13.45 23.05 -31.16
C ALA A 206 -14.00 24.44 -30.76
N VAL A 207 -13.32 25.13 -29.84
CA VAL A 207 -13.66 26.49 -29.43
C VAL A 207 -13.42 27.49 -30.56
N GLU A 208 -12.29 27.42 -31.25
CA GLU A 208 -11.99 28.28 -32.40
C GLU A 208 -13.02 28.12 -33.54
N VAL A 209 -13.37 26.89 -33.89
CA VAL A 209 -14.38 26.61 -34.92
C VAL A 209 -15.74 27.20 -34.54
N ARG A 210 -16.13 27.08 -33.27
CA ARG A 210 -17.39 27.66 -32.79
C ARG A 210 -17.40 29.19 -32.90
N TYR A 211 -16.30 29.84 -32.52
CA TYR A 211 -16.18 31.30 -32.67
C TYR A 211 -16.29 31.76 -34.13
N LEU A 212 -15.74 30.98 -35.07
CA LEU A 212 -15.85 31.28 -36.51
C LEU A 212 -17.26 31.03 -37.08
N LEU A 213 -18.08 30.21 -36.43
CA LEU A 213 -19.47 29.96 -36.86
C LEU A 213 -20.46 30.97 -36.27
N GLU A 214 -20.14 31.58 -35.11
CA GLU A 214 -20.98 32.57 -34.43
C GLU A 214 -20.75 34.01 -34.93
N ASN A 215 -19.77 34.24 -35.82
CA ASN A 215 -19.42 35.55 -36.39
C ASN A 215 -19.51 35.57 -37.91
#